data_AF-A0A1I8JJW4-F1
#
_entry.id   AF-A0A1I8JJW4-F1
#
_cell.length_a   1.000
_cell.length_b   1.000
_cell.length_c   1.000
_cell.angle_alpha   90.00
_cell.angle_beta   90.00
_cell.angle_gamma   90.00
#
_symmetry.space_group_name_H-M   'P 1'
#
loop_
_entity.id
_entity.type
_entity.pdbx_description
1 polymer ?
#
loop_
_entity_poly.entity_id
_entity_poly.type
_entity_poly.pdbx_seq_one_letter_code
_entity_poly.pdbx_strand_id
1 'polypeptide(L)'
;TSASESVVRYQQQQRAAPPPPPPPPPPPPPPILPPMQEPLYRTSPPPPPPPPPPQQPILSQRDLPPPPSTQRPLPNQQVIAEPWFNRFMKLADALYRHDNDSRGFLAEDQVRKLVDRYNRDYQLALDQTSVQAALNATRGSSGRVDINSFLKRLAVRVG
;
A
#
# COMPACT_ATOMS: atom_id res chain seq x y z
N THR A 1 10.35 73.31 43.55
CA THR A 1 10.20 71.87 43.21
C THR A 1 9.29 71.77 42.00
N SER A 2 9.82 71.67 40.78
CA SER A 2 9.03 71.20 39.60
C SER A 2 9.84 71.07 38.31
N ALA A 3 10.92 71.85 38.13
CA ALA A 3 11.62 71.93 36.85
C ALA A 3 12.70 70.84 36.65
N SER A 4 13.33 70.35 37.72
CA SER A 4 14.46 69.41 37.62
C SER A 4 14.04 67.95 37.39
N GLU A 5 12.81 67.58 37.73
CA GLU A 5 12.31 66.20 37.56
C GLU A 5 11.89 65.88 36.12
N SER A 6 11.48 66.91 35.37
CA SER A 6 11.02 66.74 34.00
C SER A 6 12.17 66.44 33.04
N VAL A 7 13.34 67.08 33.22
CA VAL A 7 14.49 66.89 32.32
C VAL A 7 15.11 65.48 32.45
N VAL A 8 15.10 64.90 33.66
CA VAL A 8 15.64 63.55 33.90
C VAL A 8 14.78 62.48 33.20
N ARG A 9 13.45 62.67 33.15
CA ARG A 9 12.56 61.72 32.46
C ARG A 9 12.72 61.73 30.94
N TYR A 10 12.92 62.90 30.32
CA TYR A 10 13.14 62.97 28.87
C TYR A 10 14.49 62.42 28.44
N GLN A 11 15.54 62.53 29.27
CA GLN A 11 16.84 61.92 29.00
C GLN A 11 16.83 60.39 29.20
N GLN A 12 16.05 59.87 30.16
CA GLN A 12 15.94 58.43 30.37
C GLN A 12 15.17 57.72 29.24
N GLN A 13 14.21 58.40 28.61
CA GLN A 13 13.44 57.88 27.46
C GLN A 13 14.19 57.86 26.13
N GLN A 14 15.36 58.52 26.04
CA GLN A 14 16.22 58.46 24.85
C GLN A 14 17.27 57.35 24.88
N ARG A 15 17.26 56.47 25.91
CA ARG A 15 17.98 55.20 25.78
C ARG A 15 17.23 54.37 24.76
N ALA A 16 17.85 54.27 23.58
CA ALA A 16 17.46 53.50 22.41
C ALA A 16 16.54 52.33 22.78
N ALA A 17 15.40 52.24 22.09
CA ALA A 17 14.55 51.07 22.15
C ALA A 17 15.42 49.80 22.07
N PRO A 18 15.14 48.78 22.89
CA PRO A 18 15.89 47.54 22.81
C PRO A 18 15.90 47.09 21.35
N PRO A 19 17.05 46.64 20.81
CA PRO A 19 17.12 46.18 19.43
C PRO A 19 16.03 45.13 19.22
N PRO A 20 15.40 45.09 18.03
CA PRO A 20 14.41 44.06 17.73
C PRO A 20 15.01 42.68 18.02
N PRO A 21 14.20 41.73 18.52
CA PRO A 21 14.69 40.38 18.76
C PRO A 21 15.30 39.83 17.46
N PRO A 22 16.40 39.06 17.55
CA PRO A 22 16.97 38.43 16.37
C PRO A 22 15.90 37.59 15.67
N PRO A 23 15.93 37.50 14.33
CA PRO A 23 15.02 36.63 13.61
C PRO A 23 15.13 35.19 14.14
N PRO A 24 14.04 34.41 14.13
CA PRO A 24 14.10 33.02 14.54
C PRO A 24 15.13 32.27 13.68
N PRO A 25 15.84 31.30 14.25
CA PRO A 25 16.78 30.48 13.49
C PRO A 25 16.05 29.79 12.33
N PRO A 26 16.73 29.55 11.19
CA PRO A 26 16.15 28.78 10.11
C PRO A 26 15.75 27.38 10.61
N PRO A 27 14.70 26.77 10.03
CA PRO A 27 14.32 25.42 10.37
C PRO A 27 15.51 24.47 10.15
N PRO A 28 15.63 23.40 10.96
CA PRO A 28 16.67 22.40 10.74
C PRO A 28 16.52 21.81 9.34
N PRO A 29 17.64 21.45 8.69
CA PRO A 29 17.58 20.73 7.42
C PRO A 29 16.79 19.43 7.59
N PRO A 30 16.10 18.96 6.54
CA PRO A 30 15.43 17.67 6.59
C PRO A 30 16.42 16.56 6.96
N PRO A 31 15.99 15.53 7.71
CA PRO A 31 16.83 14.39 8.00
C PRO A 31 17.31 13.78 6.69
N ILE A 32 18.64 13.67 6.53
CA ILE A 32 19.24 12.92 5.44
C ILE A 32 18.79 11.47 5.65
N LEU A 33 17.87 11.01 4.79
CA LEU A 33 17.49 9.61 4.75
C LEU A 33 18.73 8.79 4.40
N PRO A 34 18.99 7.67 5.09
CA PRO A 34 20.04 6.76 4.66
C PRO A 34 19.77 6.35 3.20
N PRO A 35 20.81 6.17 2.37
CA PRO A 35 20.60 5.60 1.05
C PRO A 35 19.86 4.29 1.23
N MET A 36 18.71 4.22 0.57
CA MET A 36 17.86 3.06 0.47
C MET A 36 18.76 1.88 0.11
N GLN A 37 18.97 0.96 1.07
CA GLN A 37 19.69 -0.26 0.76
C GLN A 37 18.81 -1.03 -0.22
N GLU A 38 19.21 -1.00 -1.48
CA GLU A 38 18.70 -1.89 -2.50
C GLU A 38 18.76 -3.32 -1.93
N PRO A 39 17.63 -4.02 -1.79
CA PRO A 39 17.69 -5.44 -1.50
C PRO A 39 18.49 -6.11 -2.61
N LEU A 40 19.50 -6.85 -2.17
CA LEU A 40 20.51 -7.56 -2.96
C LEU A 40 19.86 -8.72 -3.76
N TYR A 41 18.87 -8.46 -4.61
CA TYR A 41 18.49 -9.42 -5.65
C TYR A 41 19.38 -9.20 -6.86
N ARG A 42 20.64 -9.63 -6.70
CA ARG A 42 21.44 -10.03 -7.84
C ARG A 42 20.85 -11.35 -8.34
N THR A 43 19.79 -11.30 -9.14
CA THR A 43 19.39 -12.46 -9.94
C THR A 43 20.44 -12.63 -11.02
N SER A 44 21.49 -13.40 -10.73
CA SER A 44 22.30 -14.00 -11.78
C SER A 44 21.35 -14.79 -12.68
N PRO A 45 21.42 -14.66 -14.01
CA PRO A 45 20.68 -15.56 -14.89
C PRO A 45 21.10 -17.01 -14.58
N PRO A 46 20.19 -18.00 -14.66
CA PRO A 46 20.57 -19.38 -14.48
C PRO A 46 21.65 -19.75 -15.51
N PRO A 47 22.64 -20.59 -15.14
CA PRO A 47 23.64 -21.04 -16.10
C PRO A 47 22.94 -21.76 -17.27
N PRO A 48 23.47 -21.65 -18.50
CA PRO A 48 22.91 -22.36 -19.63
C PRO A 48 22.92 -23.88 -19.36
N PRO A 49 21.93 -24.62 -19.88
CA PRO A 49 21.88 -26.07 -19.71
C PRO A 49 23.13 -26.71 -20.32
N PRO A 50 23.61 -27.83 -19.75
CA PRO A 50 24.75 -28.56 -20.31
C PRO A 50 24.42 -29.03 -21.74
N PRO A 51 25.42 -29.11 -22.64
CA PRO A 51 25.20 -29.61 -23.99
C PRO A 51 24.69 -31.07 -23.94
N PRO A 52 23.81 -31.46 -24.87
CA PRO A 52 23.32 -32.82 -24.94
C PRO A 52 24.49 -33.80 -25.18
N PRO A 53 24.42 -35.04 -24.66
CA PRO A 53 25.42 -36.05 -24.95
C PRO A 53 25.48 -36.31 -26.46
N PRO A 54 26.67 -36.66 -27.01
CA PRO A 54 26.83 -36.91 -28.44
C PRO A 54 25.84 -38.00 -28.87
N GLN A 55 24.96 -37.66 -29.81
CA GLN A 55 23.99 -38.61 -30.36
C GLN A 55 24.78 -39.73 -31.06
N GLN A 56 24.71 -40.94 -30.51
CA GLN A 56 25.14 -42.12 -31.22
C GLN A 56 24.20 -42.33 -32.42
N PRO A 57 24.71 -42.73 -33.60
CA PRO A 57 23.86 -42.94 -34.76
C PRO A 57 22.94 -44.13 -34.49
N ILE A 58 21.66 -43.85 -34.23
CA ILE A 58 20.62 -44.88 -34.16
C ILE A 58 20.37 -45.35 -35.59
N LEU A 59 21.16 -46.35 -35.99
CA LEU A 59 20.82 -47.22 -37.10
C LEU A 59 19.61 -48.05 -36.68
N SER A 60 18.55 -47.95 -37.50
CA SER A 60 17.43 -48.87 -37.55
C SER A 60 16.52 -48.89 -36.31
N GLN A 61 15.34 -48.30 -36.43
CA GLN A 61 14.15 -49.15 -36.54
C GLN A 61 12.96 -48.40 -37.12
N ARG A 62 12.41 -49.06 -38.13
CA ARG A 62 11.29 -48.71 -38.99
C ARG A 62 9.99 -49.01 -38.22
N ASP A 63 8.98 -48.20 -38.47
CA ASP A 63 7.57 -48.63 -38.46
C ASP A 63 6.99 -49.11 -37.11
N LEU A 64 6.73 -48.17 -36.19
CA LEU A 64 5.62 -48.31 -35.25
C LEU A 64 4.84 -46.99 -35.24
N PRO A 65 3.49 -47.03 -35.28
CA PRO A 65 2.70 -45.83 -35.03
C PRO A 65 3.04 -45.31 -33.63
N PRO A 66 3.14 -43.99 -33.42
CA PRO A 66 3.38 -43.46 -32.09
C PRO A 66 2.28 -43.97 -31.16
N PRO A 67 2.61 -44.41 -29.93
CA PRO A 67 1.57 -44.69 -28.94
C PRO A 67 0.71 -43.43 -28.79
N PRO A 68 -0.61 -43.56 -28.49
CA PRO A 68 -1.41 -42.40 -28.17
C PRO A 68 -0.65 -41.61 -27.13
N SER A 69 -0.40 -40.33 -27.42
CA SER A 69 0.30 -39.45 -26.51
C SER A 69 -0.52 -39.39 -25.23
N THR A 70 -0.22 -40.28 -24.29
CA THR A 70 -0.55 -40.13 -22.90
C THR A 70 0.25 -38.93 -22.47
N GLN A 71 -0.32 -37.74 -22.73
CA GLN A 71 0.06 -36.52 -22.06
C GLN A 71 0.00 -36.88 -20.58
N ARG A 72 1.16 -37.21 -20.00
CA ARG A 72 1.30 -37.23 -18.56
C ARG A 72 0.74 -35.88 -18.11
N PRO A 73 -0.26 -35.85 -17.20
CA PRO A 73 -0.59 -34.61 -16.53
C PRO A 73 0.74 -34.09 -16.00
N LEU A 74 1.14 -32.88 -16.41
CA LEU A 74 2.33 -32.28 -15.85
C LEU A 74 2.17 -32.35 -14.33
N PRO A 75 3.04 -33.06 -13.59
CA PRO A 75 2.99 -32.99 -12.15
C PRO A 75 3.25 -31.52 -11.82
N ASN A 76 2.33 -30.90 -11.09
CA ASN A 76 2.48 -29.55 -10.59
C ASN A 76 2.18 -28.40 -11.56
N GLN A 77 1.11 -28.46 -12.36
CA GLN A 77 0.32 -27.23 -12.55
C GLN A 77 -0.38 -26.94 -11.22
N GLN A 78 0.39 -26.46 -10.25
CA GLN A 78 -0.15 -25.73 -9.12
C GLN A 78 -0.97 -24.63 -9.77
N VAL A 79 -2.30 -24.80 -9.78
CA VAL A 79 -3.19 -23.66 -9.91
C VAL A 79 -2.76 -22.78 -8.74
N ILE A 80 -1.89 -21.81 -9.00
CA ILE A 80 -1.46 -20.85 -7.99
C ILE A 80 -2.75 -20.14 -7.66
N ALA A 81 -3.41 -20.59 -6.59
CA ALA A 81 -4.63 -19.96 -6.11
C ALA A 81 -4.30 -18.49 -5.95
N GLU A 82 -5.11 -17.63 -6.59
CA GLU A 82 -4.82 -16.20 -6.62
C GLU A 82 -4.59 -15.72 -5.17
N PRO A 83 -3.43 -15.09 -4.86
CA PRO A 83 -3.10 -14.66 -3.51
C PRO A 83 -4.28 -13.89 -2.91
N TRP A 84 -4.57 -14.12 -1.63
CA TRP A 84 -5.67 -13.42 -0.96
C TRP A 84 -5.57 -11.90 -1.13
N PHE A 85 -4.35 -11.36 -1.07
CA PHE A 85 -4.09 -9.95 -1.30
C PHE A 85 -4.57 -9.47 -2.68
N ASN A 86 -4.36 -10.24 -3.75
CA ASN A 86 -4.82 -9.85 -5.09
C ASN A 86 -6.36 -9.81 -5.17
N ARG A 87 -7.01 -10.77 -4.51
CA ARG A 87 -8.47 -10.82 -4.37
C ARG A 87 -8.99 -9.62 -3.56
N PHE A 88 -8.30 -9.28 -2.48
CA PHE A 88 -8.59 -8.10 -1.66
C PHE A 88 -8.38 -6.78 -2.43
N MET A 89 -7.35 -6.70 -3.28
CA MET A 89 -7.11 -5.55 -4.14
C MET A 89 -8.24 -5.32 -5.15
N LYS A 90 -8.90 -6.39 -5.64
CA LYS A 90 -10.10 -6.24 -6.49
C LYS A 90 -11.28 -5.62 -5.73
N LEU A 91 -11.45 -5.95 -4.44
CA LEU A 91 -12.43 -5.27 -3.58
C LEU A 91 -12.06 -3.79 -3.39
N ALA A 92 -10.79 -3.50 -3.11
CA ALA A 92 -10.32 -2.11 -2.95
C ALA A 92 -10.57 -1.29 -4.23
N ASP A 93 -10.20 -1.82 -5.39
CA ASP A 93 -10.46 -1.21 -6.70
C ASP A 93 -11.97 -0.96 -6.90
N ALA A 94 -12.82 -1.94 -6.60
CA ALA A 94 -14.26 -1.81 -6.73
C ALA A 94 -14.84 -0.69 -5.87
N LEU A 95 -14.33 -0.51 -4.64
CA LEU A 95 -14.73 0.58 -3.76
C LEU A 95 -14.32 1.94 -4.36
N TYR A 96 -13.08 2.09 -4.81
CA TYR A 96 -12.63 3.34 -5.43
C TYR A 96 -13.37 3.65 -6.74
N ARG A 97 -13.70 2.64 -7.55
CA ARG A 97 -14.48 2.82 -8.78
C ARG A 97 -15.93 3.21 -8.53
N HIS A 98 -16.48 2.85 -7.38
CA HIS A 98 -17.84 3.25 -6.99
C HIS A 98 -17.89 4.67 -6.42
N ASP A 99 -16.75 5.20 -5.98
CA ASP A 99 -16.62 6.60 -5.56
C ASP A 99 -16.50 7.53 -6.77
N ASN A 100 -17.66 7.91 -7.32
CA ASN A 100 -17.73 8.80 -8.48
C ASN A 100 -17.10 10.18 -8.26
N ASP A 101 -16.97 10.62 -6.99
CA ASP A 101 -16.42 11.95 -6.66
C ASP A 101 -14.94 11.87 -6.25
N SER A 102 -14.35 10.67 -6.20
CA SER A 102 -12.95 10.45 -5.81
C SER A 102 -12.55 11.11 -4.48
N ARG A 103 -13.52 11.30 -3.57
CA ARG A 103 -13.26 11.90 -2.24
C ARG A 103 -12.68 10.90 -1.25
N GLY A 104 -12.71 9.61 -1.57
CA GLY A 104 -12.35 8.52 -0.68
C GLY A 104 -13.48 8.11 0.27
N PHE A 105 -14.73 8.53 0.02
CA PHE A 105 -15.87 8.28 0.92
C PHE A 105 -17.05 7.66 0.18
N LEU A 106 -17.58 6.55 0.72
CA LEU A 106 -18.78 5.89 0.21
C LEU A 106 -19.88 5.81 1.26
N ALA A 107 -21.13 5.73 0.80
CA ALA A 107 -22.25 5.44 1.69
C ALA A 107 -22.08 4.05 2.33
N GLU A 108 -22.40 3.92 3.62
CA GLU A 108 -22.28 2.66 4.36
C GLU A 108 -22.95 1.49 3.63
N ASP A 109 -24.17 1.70 3.11
CA ASP A 109 -24.94 0.69 2.37
C ASP A 109 -24.22 0.22 1.09
N GLN A 110 -23.53 1.12 0.39
CA GLN A 110 -22.77 0.77 -0.82
C GLN A 110 -21.53 -0.05 -0.49
N VAL A 111 -20.78 0.37 0.55
CA VAL A 111 -19.63 -0.41 1.03
C VAL A 111 -20.06 -1.80 1.45
N ARG A 112 -21.17 -1.92 2.20
CA ARG A 112 -21.71 -3.19 2.66
C ARG A 112 -22.08 -4.12 1.51
N LYS A 113 -22.75 -3.61 0.47
CA LYS A 113 -23.11 -4.37 -0.73
C LYS A 113 -21.89 -4.85 -1.52
N LEU A 114 -20.89 -3.98 -1.69
CA LEU A 114 -19.65 -4.31 -2.39
C LEU A 114 -18.85 -5.37 -1.63
N VAL A 115 -18.71 -5.22 -0.32
CA VAL A 115 -18.00 -6.18 0.53
C VAL A 115 -18.69 -7.53 0.50
N ASP A 116 -20.03 -7.60 0.66
CA ASP A 116 -20.77 -8.88 0.61
C ASP A 116 -20.55 -9.60 -0.73
N ARG A 117 -20.73 -8.87 -1.84
CA ARG A 117 -20.54 -9.40 -3.20
C ARG A 117 -19.13 -9.93 -3.39
N TYR A 118 -18.12 -9.12 -3.11
CA TYR A 118 -16.72 -9.50 -3.36
C TYR A 118 -16.22 -10.55 -2.36
N ASN A 119 -16.72 -10.56 -1.13
CA ASN A 119 -16.41 -11.61 -0.17
C ASN A 119 -16.88 -12.97 -0.67
N ARG A 120 -18.06 -13.03 -1.30
CA ARG A 120 -18.59 -14.25 -1.93
C ARG A 120 -17.87 -14.61 -3.23
N ASP A 121 -17.72 -13.66 -4.14
CA ASP A 121 -17.17 -13.91 -5.48
C ASP A 121 -15.67 -14.23 -5.45
N TYR A 122 -14.93 -13.65 -4.51
CA TYR A 122 -13.48 -13.83 -4.37
C TYR A 122 -13.07 -14.60 -3.12
N GLN A 123 -14.02 -15.19 -2.38
CA GLN A 123 -13.76 -16.00 -1.19
C GLN A 123 -12.76 -15.30 -0.23
N LEU A 124 -13.02 -14.04 0.08
CA LEU A 124 -12.11 -13.22 0.90
C LEU A 124 -12.09 -13.66 2.36
N ALA A 125 -13.03 -14.52 2.77
CA ALA A 125 -13.18 -15.01 4.14
C ALA A 125 -13.27 -13.87 5.17
N LEU A 126 -13.86 -12.73 4.76
CA LEU A 126 -14.10 -11.61 5.65
C LEU A 126 -15.27 -11.96 6.58
N ASP A 127 -15.00 -11.93 7.87
CA ASP A 127 -16.01 -12.13 8.90
C ASP A 127 -16.96 -10.93 8.99
N GLN A 128 -18.26 -11.21 9.10
CA GLN A 128 -19.30 -10.17 9.12
C GLN A 128 -19.18 -9.25 10.34
N THR A 129 -18.75 -9.79 11.49
CA THR A 129 -18.50 -8.99 12.71
C THR A 129 -17.34 -8.03 12.48
N SER A 130 -16.30 -8.48 11.79
CA SER A 130 -15.15 -7.66 11.41
C SER A 130 -15.50 -6.54 10.44
N VAL A 131 -16.32 -6.85 9.43
CA VAL A 131 -16.85 -5.85 8.50
C VAL A 131 -17.70 -4.83 9.25
N GLN A 132 -18.61 -5.27 10.12
CA GLN A 132 -19.47 -4.35 10.88
C GLN A 132 -18.66 -3.46 11.84
N ALA A 133 -17.67 -4.03 12.51
CA ALA A 133 -16.77 -3.27 13.39
C ALA A 133 -15.97 -2.22 12.60
N ALA A 134 -15.47 -2.59 11.41
CA ALA A 134 -14.77 -1.66 10.53
C ALA A 134 -15.69 -0.53 10.06
N LEU A 135 -16.91 -0.84 9.60
CA LEU A 135 -17.92 0.15 9.20
C LEU A 135 -18.23 1.14 10.32
N ASN A 136 -18.52 0.63 11.53
CA ASN A 136 -18.83 1.47 12.68
C ASN A 136 -17.66 2.39 13.07
N ALA A 137 -16.42 1.92 12.90
CA ALA A 137 -15.22 2.65 13.28
C ALA A 137 -14.75 3.67 12.22
N THR A 138 -15.19 3.54 10.97
CA THR A 138 -14.78 4.43 9.85
C THR A 138 -15.92 5.27 9.31
N ARG A 139 -17.14 5.06 9.84
CA ARG A 139 -18.28 5.93 9.61
C ARG A 139 -18.07 7.27 10.28
N GLY A 140 -18.00 8.32 9.46
CA GLY A 140 -17.99 9.70 9.94
C GLY A 140 -19.39 10.19 10.32
N SER A 141 -19.46 11.41 10.84
CA SER A 141 -20.72 12.06 11.26
C SER A 141 -21.74 12.23 10.12
N SER A 142 -21.30 12.13 8.86
CA SER A 142 -22.12 12.22 7.66
C SER A 142 -22.75 10.89 7.23
N GLY A 143 -22.54 9.80 7.98
CA GLY A 143 -22.99 8.46 7.58
C GLY A 143 -22.20 7.86 6.40
N ARG A 144 -21.10 8.50 6.01
CA ARG A 144 -20.18 8.02 4.98
C ARG A 144 -18.97 7.34 5.61
N VAL A 145 -18.49 6.32 4.93
CA VAL A 145 -17.37 5.48 5.31
C VAL A 145 -16.14 5.92 4.53
N ASP A 146 -15.05 6.21 5.25
CA ASP A 146 -13.73 6.43 4.65
C ASP A 146 -13.16 5.12 4.11
N ILE A 147 -12.99 5.01 2.79
CA ILE A 147 -12.59 3.79 2.09
C ILE A 147 -11.19 3.35 2.54
N ASN A 148 -10.25 4.29 2.69
CA ASN A 148 -8.86 3.99 3.02
C ASN A 148 -8.73 3.41 4.43
N SER A 149 -9.37 4.05 5.41
CA SER A 149 -9.42 3.62 6.81
C SER A 149 -10.16 2.30 6.95
N PHE A 150 -11.23 2.11 6.17
CA PHE A 150 -12.00 0.86 6.16
C PHE A 150 -11.15 -0.32 5.66
N LEU A 151 -10.47 -0.16 4.52
CA LEU A 151 -9.57 -1.17 3.97
C LEU A 151 -8.42 -1.51 4.92
N LYS A 152 -7.79 -0.50 5.54
CA LYS A 152 -6.75 -0.70 6.55
C LYS A 152 -7.23 -1.55 7.72
N ARG A 153 -8.43 -1.28 8.24
CA ARG A 153 -9.00 -2.06 9.36
C ARG A 153 -9.37 -3.48 8.97
N LEU A 154 -9.82 -3.71 7.74
CA LEU A 154 -10.10 -5.06 7.24
C LEU A 154 -8.82 -5.87 7.04
N ALA A 155 -7.77 -5.28 6.47
CA ALA A 155 -6.52 -5.96 6.20
C ALA A 155 -5.81 -6.47 7.47
N VAL A 156 -5.96 -5.76 8.59
CA VAL A 156 -5.31 -6.12 9.87
C VAL A 156 -5.83 -7.42 10.49
N ARG A 157 -7.04 -7.87 10.14
CA ARG A 157 -7.65 -9.07 10.75
C ARG A 157 -7.46 -10.36 9.94
N VAL A 158 -6.77 -10.31 8.81
CA VAL A 158 -6.59 -11.46 7.90
C VAL A 158 -5.15 -12.04 7.96
N GLY A 159 -4.37 -11.65 8.97
CA GLY A 159 -3.04 -12.18 9.27
C GLY A 159 -3.03 -13.06 10.50
#